data_AF-A0A963QCE3-F1
#
_entry.id   AF-A0A963QCE3-F1
#
_cell.length_a   1.000
_cell.length_b   1.000
_cell.length_c   1.000
_cell.angle_alpha   90.00
_cell.angle_beta   90.00
_cell.angle_gamma   90.00
#
_symmetry.space_group_name_H-M   'P 1'
#
loop_
_entity.id
_entity.type
_entity.pdbx_description
1 polymer ?
#
loop_
_entity_poly.entity_id
_entity_poly.type
_entity_poly.pdbx_seq_one_letter_code
_entity_poly.pdbx_strand_id
1 'polypeptide(L)'
;RWSGSVFDWRQAPGQYAAAHFHRDDLTDAQWQPDVWIALPPDLRSGAYAVRIQRDDADDDGSLTGGLCRLPLFVRPATAPSPGDAVVAVVFPTFTYLAYANDRCAWFGHNPEVLADQAITLEPTDVLLSHHPQWGLSLYDTHRDGAGVSTTSRWRPIPGFQPDQRAWQAGEGSGRWNYPGDLLLVEWLEREGIAWHAFTDDDLHAHGSAVLAPYRTALTGNHPEYATTALLDAYRGFVAGGGRMIYLGGNGFYWKVACHPQHDGVLELRRAEDGNRSWAEEPGEYYHAFDGGYGGLWRRNGVAPQSWLGVGYSGQGFRRSVGYERTAESDLPQVAFVFDGVPARSFGTQGVIGGGCAGVEVDRQDAALGSDPLGIRLASSVPFDATYFVANEELLVSRPTISGPFSPGLRADVVLQASAGGGAVFCTGSIAWVGGLAAVGGDPHVQRITRNVLTRFLDPAPLEVERGEAD
;
A
#
# COMPACT_ATOMS: atom_id res chain seq x y z
N ARG A 1 -5.73 39.14 -3.06
CA ARG A 1 -6.36 38.44 -4.21
C ARG A 1 -5.27 37.64 -4.90
N TRP A 2 -5.52 36.37 -5.21
CA TRP A 2 -4.55 35.50 -5.89
C TRP A 2 -4.34 35.95 -7.35
N SER A 3 -3.08 36.00 -7.80
CA SER A 3 -2.71 36.47 -9.14
C SER A 3 -2.11 35.39 -10.05
N GLY A 4 -1.93 34.16 -9.55
CA GLY A 4 -1.31 33.07 -10.30
C GLY A 4 0.20 33.21 -10.52
N SER A 5 0.85 34.16 -9.85
CA SER A 5 2.29 34.42 -10.01
C SER A 5 3.18 33.63 -9.04
N VAL A 6 2.61 33.17 -7.91
CA VAL A 6 3.31 32.41 -6.87
C VAL A 6 2.37 31.30 -6.42
N PHE A 7 2.81 30.05 -6.55
CA PHE A 7 2.02 28.86 -6.23
C PHE A 7 2.26 28.34 -4.80
N ASP A 8 3.43 28.65 -4.23
CA ASP A 8 3.76 28.32 -2.84
C ASP A 8 3.17 29.39 -1.92
N TRP A 9 2.13 29.02 -1.16
CA TRP A 9 1.41 29.91 -0.27
C TRP A 9 2.32 30.58 0.76
N ARG A 10 3.43 29.94 1.15
CA ARG A 10 4.40 30.47 2.12
C ARG A 10 5.18 31.65 1.56
N GLN A 11 5.36 31.72 0.25
CA GLN A 11 6.12 32.78 -0.42
C GLN A 11 5.26 34.02 -0.71
N ALA A 12 3.94 33.88 -0.74
CA ALA A 12 3.01 34.98 -0.99
C ALA A 12 1.73 34.89 -0.14
N PRO A 13 1.82 34.90 1.20
CA PRO A 13 0.67 34.67 2.09
C PRO A 13 -0.48 35.67 1.88
N GLY A 14 -0.19 36.91 1.47
CA GLY A 14 -1.22 37.90 1.11
C GLY A 14 -2.11 37.51 -0.09
N GLN A 15 -1.73 36.47 -0.84
CA GLN A 15 -2.53 35.89 -1.93
C GLN A 15 -3.39 34.70 -1.47
N TYR A 16 -3.13 34.15 -0.27
CA TYR A 16 -3.71 32.91 0.25
C TYR A 16 -4.43 33.15 1.58
N ALA A 17 -5.47 33.98 1.54
CA ALA A 17 -6.26 34.38 2.71
C ALA A 17 -7.69 33.81 2.71
N ALA A 18 -7.95 32.80 1.88
CA ALA A 18 -9.23 32.12 1.80
C ALA A 18 -9.18 30.79 2.57
N ALA A 19 -10.34 30.35 3.06
CA ALA A 19 -10.57 29.01 3.57
C ALA A 19 -11.77 28.43 2.81
N HIS A 20 -11.63 27.19 2.34
CA HIS A 20 -12.72 26.44 1.72
C HIS A 20 -13.40 25.62 2.81
N PHE A 21 -14.68 25.85 3.04
CA PHE A 21 -15.46 25.13 4.06
C PHE A 21 -16.40 24.16 3.37
N HIS A 22 -16.23 22.86 3.62
CA HIS A 22 -17.12 21.84 3.10
C HIS A 22 -18.13 21.43 4.17
N ARG A 23 -19.39 21.21 3.74
CA ARG A 23 -20.48 20.83 4.66
C ARG A 23 -20.40 19.38 5.17
N ASP A 24 -19.50 18.60 4.61
CA ASP A 24 -19.30 17.17 4.80
C ASP A 24 -17.86 16.83 5.24
N ASP A 25 -17.09 17.86 5.63
CA ASP A 25 -15.82 17.67 6.34
C ASP A 25 -16.04 16.98 7.70
N LEU A 26 -15.20 15.99 8.00
CA LEU A 26 -15.16 15.34 9.30
C LEU A 26 -13.75 14.84 9.63
N THR A 27 -13.11 15.53 10.57
CA THR A 27 -11.81 15.13 11.14
C THR A 27 -11.93 14.49 12.53
N ASP A 28 -13.00 14.76 13.27
CA ASP A 28 -13.27 14.16 14.58
C ASP A 28 -14.79 14.09 14.81
N ALA A 29 -15.30 12.91 15.13
CA ALA A 29 -16.70 12.70 15.48
C ALA A 29 -17.08 13.34 16.83
N GLN A 30 -16.09 13.63 17.68
CA GLN A 30 -16.25 14.21 19.01
C GLN A 30 -17.18 13.39 19.93
N TRP A 31 -17.28 12.08 19.66
CA TRP A 31 -18.05 11.18 20.49
C TRP A 31 -17.34 10.97 21.84
N GLN A 32 -18.14 10.87 22.90
CA GLN A 32 -17.61 10.53 24.21
C GLN A 32 -17.23 9.03 24.22
N PRO A 33 -16.05 8.66 24.72
CA PRO A 33 -15.69 7.25 24.83
C PRO A 33 -16.62 6.50 25.78
N ASP A 34 -17.27 5.44 25.31
CA ASP A 34 -18.14 4.59 26.13
C ASP A 34 -17.34 3.57 26.97
N VAL A 35 -16.22 3.07 26.42
CA VAL A 35 -15.41 2.01 27.03
C VAL A 35 -13.92 2.32 26.88
N TRP A 36 -13.18 2.10 27.95
CA TRP A 36 -11.71 2.14 27.96
C TRP A 36 -11.17 0.74 28.21
N ILE A 37 -10.27 0.27 27.34
CA ILE A 37 -9.67 -1.05 27.44
C ILE A 37 -8.17 -0.87 27.68
N ALA A 38 -7.70 -1.29 28.86
CA ALA A 38 -6.27 -1.45 29.10
C ALA A 38 -5.82 -2.78 28.49
N LEU A 39 -4.84 -2.73 27.59
CA LEU A 39 -4.25 -3.94 27.03
C LEU A 39 -3.38 -4.65 28.10
N PRO A 40 -3.38 -5.99 28.17
CA PRO A 40 -2.50 -6.73 29.06
C PRO A 40 -1.02 -6.38 28.81
N PRO A 41 -0.19 -6.24 29.85
CA PRO A 41 1.22 -5.86 29.70
C PRO A 41 2.06 -6.93 28.99
N ASP A 42 1.61 -8.18 28.98
CA ASP A 42 2.20 -9.34 28.32
C ASP A 42 1.52 -9.67 26.98
N LEU A 43 0.63 -8.81 26.49
CA LEU A 43 0.00 -8.99 25.19
C LEU A 43 1.08 -8.98 24.11
N ARG A 44 1.13 -10.06 23.33
CA ARG A 44 2.07 -10.20 22.23
C ARG A 44 1.82 -9.10 21.19
N SER A 45 2.89 -8.69 20.53
CA SER A 45 2.76 -7.82 19.36
C SER A 45 1.96 -8.54 18.28
N GLY A 46 1.12 -7.81 17.53
CA GLY A 46 0.32 -8.40 16.46
C GLY A 46 -0.82 -7.53 15.98
N ALA A 47 -1.61 -8.09 15.06
CA ALA A 47 -2.84 -7.51 14.55
C ALA A 47 -4.04 -8.07 15.34
N TYR A 48 -4.82 -7.18 15.94
CA TYR A 48 -5.94 -7.49 16.80
C TYR A 48 -7.18 -6.72 16.34
N ALA A 49 -8.34 -7.06 16.91
CA ALA A 49 -9.53 -6.23 16.78
C ALA A 49 -10.35 -6.24 18.08
N VAL A 50 -10.96 -5.09 18.40
CA VAL A 50 -12.04 -5.04 19.39
C VAL A 50 -13.32 -5.48 18.68
N ARG A 51 -13.88 -6.61 19.10
CA ARG A 51 -15.16 -7.12 18.59
C ARG A 51 -16.31 -6.55 19.41
N ILE A 52 -17.20 -5.81 18.74
CA ILE A 52 -18.43 -5.26 19.31
C ILE A 52 -19.59 -6.01 18.68
N GLN A 53 -20.45 -6.60 19.52
CA GLN A 53 -21.66 -7.30 19.11
C GLN A 53 -22.85 -6.65 19.83
N ARG A 54 -23.88 -6.28 19.07
CA ARG A 54 -25.17 -5.87 19.64
C ARG A 54 -26.08 -7.09 19.78
N ASP A 55 -26.77 -7.20 20.92
CA ASP A 55 -27.59 -8.37 21.27
C ASP A 55 -28.89 -8.47 20.45
N ASP A 56 -29.54 -7.34 20.12
CA ASP A 56 -30.84 -7.31 19.43
C ASP A 56 -30.72 -7.14 17.89
N ALA A 57 -29.65 -7.64 17.29
CA ALA A 57 -29.33 -7.34 15.89
C ALA A 57 -30.17 -8.08 14.84
N ASP A 58 -30.80 -9.20 15.22
CA ASP A 58 -31.65 -9.98 14.31
C ASP A 58 -33.04 -9.34 14.11
N ASP A 59 -33.45 -8.43 14.99
CA ASP A 59 -34.81 -7.85 15.04
C ASP A 59 -34.94 -6.48 14.34
N ASP A 60 -33.85 -5.85 13.90
CA ASP A 60 -33.87 -4.48 13.36
C ASP A 60 -33.47 -4.33 11.88
N GLY A 61 -33.23 -5.44 11.18
CA GLY A 61 -32.80 -5.41 9.77
C GLY A 61 -31.36 -4.96 9.57
N SER A 62 -30.51 -5.01 10.60
CA SER A 62 -29.08 -4.72 10.51
C SER A 62 -28.39 -5.63 9.49
N LEU A 63 -27.86 -5.01 8.42
CA LEU A 63 -27.14 -5.72 7.36
C LEU A 63 -25.85 -6.40 7.84
N THR A 64 -25.23 -5.90 8.91
CA THR A 64 -23.98 -6.45 9.47
C THR A 64 -24.20 -7.43 10.62
N GLY A 65 -25.45 -7.80 10.93
CA GLY A 65 -25.79 -8.62 12.10
C GLY A 65 -25.35 -8.00 13.44
N GLY A 66 -25.29 -6.65 13.51
CA GLY A 66 -24.87 -5.91 14.71
C GLY A 66 -23.41 -6.12 15.12
N LEU A 67 -22.61 -6.71 14.23
CA LEU A 67 -21.21 -6.99 14.46
C LEU A 67 -20.34 -5.89 13.84
N CYS A 68 -19.40 -5.38 14.64
CA CYS A 68 -18.34 -4.49 14.19
C CYS A 68 -17.02 -4.94 14.81
N ARG A 69 -15.96 -4.99 14.00
CA ARG A 69 -14.60 -5.29 14.47
C ARG A 69 -13.74 -4.06 14.20
N LEU A 70 -13.17 -3.49 15.26
CA LEU A 70 -12.31 -2.31 15.17
C LEU A 70 -10.86 -2.77 15.23
N PRO A 71 -10.10 -2.68 14.12
CA PRO A 71 -8.73 -3.18 14.10
C PRO A 71 -7.80 -2.34 14.96
N LEU A 72 -6.81 -2.98 15.57
CA LEU A 72 -5.73 -2.34 16.30
C LEU A 72 -4.43 -3.15 16.13
N PHE A 73 -3.31 -2.45 16.05
CA PHE A 73 -1.98 -3.05 15.94
C PHE A 73 -1.23 -2.84 17.25
N VAL A 74 -0.75 -3.93 17.84
CA VAL A 74 -0.06 -3.91 19.13
C VAL A 74 1.43 -4.01 18.87
N ARG A 75 2.18 -2.98 19.25
CA ARG A 75 3.65 -2.96 19.19
C ARG A 75 4.25 -3.88 20.25
N PRO A 76 5.49 -4.36 20.06
CA PRO A 76 6.13 -5.15 21.10
C PRO A 76 6.46 -4.29 22.32
N ALA A 77 6.26 -4.84 23.52
CA ALA A 77 6.65 -4.19 24.76
C ALA A 77 8.18 -4.07 24.90
N THR A 78 8.92 -5.01 24.30
CA THR A 78 10.39 -5.07 24.31
C THR A 78 10.90 -5.36 22.90
N ALA A 79 11.95 -4.68 22.50
CA ALA A 79 12.66 -5.00 21.25
C ALA A 79 13.18 -6.45 21.25
N PRO A 80 13.28 -7.09 20.08
CA PRO A 80 13.94 -8.40 19.97
C PRO A 80 15.40 -8.32 20.46
N SER A 81 15.90 -9.42 21.00
CA SER A 81 17.31 -9.54 21.37
C SER A 81 18.19 -9.71 20.13
N PRO A 82 19.48 -9.29 20.18
CA PRO A 82 20.40 -9.55 19.07
C PRO A 82 20.48 -11.06 18.75
N GLY A 83 20.10 -11.42 17.52
CA GLY A 83 20.08 -12.80 17.05
C GLY A 83 18.69 -13.44 16.99
N ASP A 84 17.67 -12.81 17.55
CA ASP A 84 16.29 -13.27 17.40
C ASP A 84 15.86 -13.15 15.93
N ALA A 85 15.31 -14.24 15.38
CA ALA A 85 14.77 -14.27 14.02
C ALA A 85 13.34 -13.73 13.98
N VAL A 86 13.18 -12.43 14.32
CA VAL A 86 11.89 -11.73 14.35
C VAL A 86 11.82 -10.69 13.25
N VAL A 87 10.69 -10.66 12.56
CA VAL A 87 10.41 -9.75 11.44
C VAL A 87 9.59 -8.55 11.90
N ALA A 88 9.92 -7.35 11.43
CA ALA A 88 9.01 -6.20 11.58
C ALA A 88 8.00 -6.19 10.42
N VAL A 89 6.70 -6.15 10.71
CA VAL A 89 5.65 -5.96 9.70
C VAL A 89 5.06 -4.58 9.89
N VAL A 90 5.17 -3.73 8.87
CA VAL A 90 4.63 -2.36 8.89
C VAL A 90 3.34 -2.33 8.09
N PHE A 91 2.23 -2.15 8.79
CA PHE A 91 0.91 -2.04 8.18
C PHE A 91 0.70 -0.63 7.62
N PRO A 92 0.28 -0.50 6.35
CA PRO A 92 0.12 0.78 5.68
C PRO A 92 -1.16 1.52 6.12
N THR A 93 -1.19 1.94 7.39
CA THR A 93 -2.35 2.62 7.99
C THR A 93 -2.67 3.96 7.33
N PHE A 94 -1.69 4.63 6.69
CA PHE A 94 -1.97 5.83 5.92
C PHE A 94 -2.74 5.51 4.64
N THR A 95 -2.42 4.39 3.96
CA THR A 95 -3.25 3.91 2.86
C THR A 95 -4.64 3.54 3.34
N TYR A 96 -4.76 2.84 4.47
CA TYR A 96 -6.09 2.49 4.99
C TYR A 96 -6.94 3.76 5.18
N LEU A 97 -6.38 4.80 5.81
CA LEU A 97 -7.07 6.08 6.02
C LEU A 97 -7.38 6.83 4.72
N ALA A 98 -6.52 6.74 3.71
CA ALA A 98 -6.77 7.32 2.40
C ALA A 98 -8.03 6.73 1.75
N TYR A 99 -8.24 5.43 1.92
CA TYR A 99 -9.42 4.69 1.43
C TYR A 99 -10.58 4.63 2.43
N ALA A 100 -10.47 5.28 3.60
CA ALA A 100 -11.46 5.17 4.66
C ALA A 100 -12.82 5.74 4.22
N ASN A 101 -13.85 4.89 4.27
CA ASN A 101 -15.21 5.19 3.82
C ASN A 101 -15.30 5.56 2.34
N ASP A 102 -14.52 4.89 1.49
CA ASP A 102 -14.61 5.00 0.02
C ASP A 102 -16.05 4.83 -0.48
N ARG A 103 -16.50 5.75 -1.34
CA ARG A 103 -17.84 5.71 -1.96
C ARG A 103 -17.79 5.71 -3.48
N CYS A 104 -16.63 5.41 -4.07
CA CYS A 104 -16.48 5.34 -5.51
C CYS A 104 -17.41 4.31 -6.18
N ALA A 105 -17.80 3.24 -5.48
CA ALA A 105 -18.77 2.27 -5.98
C ALA A 105 -20.15 2.88 -6.30
N TRP A 106 -20.56 3.99 -5.66
CA TRP A 106 -21.84 4.68 -5.93
C TRP A 106 -21.66 5.98 -6.70
N PHE A 107 -20.62 6.74 -6.37
CA PHE A 107 -20.48 8.13 -6.82
C PHE A 107 -19.25 8.34 -7.72
N GLY A 108 -18.40 7.33 -7.86
CA GLY A 108 -17.26 7.35 -8.76
C GLY A 108 -17.69 7.34 -10.23
N HIS A 109 -16.77 7.74 -11.11
CA HIS A 109 -17.04 7.75 -12.54
C HIS A 109 -16.89 6.34 -13.13
N ASN A 110 -18.01 5.73 -13.53
CA ASN A 110 -18.07 4.41 -14.18
C ASN A 110 -17.33 3.29 -13.41
N PRO A 111 -17.65 3.04 -12.13
CA PRO A 111 -16.89 2.11 -11.30
C PRO A 111 -16.93 0.66 -11.84
N GLU A 112 -18.05 0.21 -12.43
CA GLU A 112 -18.12 -1.11 -13.07
C GLU A 112 -17.24 -1.23 -14.33
N VAL A 113 -17.03 -0.13 -15.06
CA VAL A 113 -16.12 -0.11 -16.20
C VAL A 113 -14.68 -0.19 -15.74
N LEU A 114 -14.34 0.48 -14.63
CA LEU A 114 -13.01 0.39 -14.02
C LEU A 114 -12.74 -1.03 -13.49
N ALA A 115 -13.72 -1.62 -12.81
CA ALA A 115 -13.63 -2.97 -12.26
C ALA A 115 -13.69 -4.08 -13.33
N ASP A 116 -14.11 -3.73 -14.56
CA ASP A 116 -14.46 -4.64 -15.66
C ASP A 116 -15.38 -5.79 -15.21
N GLN A 117 -16.29 -5.52 -14.28
CA GLN A 117 -17.26 -6.48 -13.75
C GLN A 117 -18.43 -5.75 -13.07
N ALA A 118 -19.55 -6.46 -12.92
CA ALA A 118 -20.65 -5.97 -12.10
C ALA A 118 -20.23 -5.90 -10.64
N ILE A 119 -20.49 -4.77 -9.97
CA ILE A 119 -20.10 -4.58 -8.57
C ILE A 119 -21.11 -5.27 -7.66
N THR A 120 -20.59 -6.08 -6.73
CA THR A 120 -21.37 -6.62 -5.61
C THR A 120 -21.08 -5.78 -4.37
N LEU A 121 -22.11 -5.12 -3.84
CA LEU A 121 -22.00 -4.35 -2.61
C LEU A 121 -22.04 -5.27 -1.39
N GLU A 122 -21.16 -5.02 -0.43
CA GLU A 122 -21.15 -5.67 0.88
C GLU A 122 -22.15 -5.00 1.85
N PRO A 123 -22.53 -5.64 2.96
CA PRO A 123 -23.39 -5.02 3.97
C PRO A 123 -22.90 -3.66 4.51
N THR A 124 -21.59 -3.54 4.70
CA THR A 124 -20.89 -2.33 5.12
C THR A 124 -20.95 -1.22 4.08
N ASP A 125 -20.93 -1.60 2.80
CA ASP A 125 -21.07 -0.67 1.69
C ASP A 125 -22.45 0.00 1.75
N VAL A 126 -23.50 -0.82 1.90
CA VAL A 126 -24.88 -0.32 2.04
C VAL A 126 -25.02 0.51 3.33
N LEU A 127 -24.42 0.09 4.43
CA LEU A 127 -24.41 0.85 5.68
C LEU A 127 -23.81 2.26 5.48
N LEU A 128 -22.66 2.37 4.80
CA LEU A 128 -22.03 3.66 4.50
C LEU A 128 -22.93 4.58 3.67
N SER A 129 -23.74 4.02 2.76
CA SER A 129 -24.71 4.79 1.96
C SER A 129 -25.80 5.44 2.82
N HIS A 130 -26.16 4.82 3.95
CA HIS A 130 -27.14 5.35 4.91
C HIS A 130 -26.54 6.35 5.90
N HIS A 131 -25.20 6.42 5.99
CA HIS A 131 -24.49 7.28 6.94
C HIS A 131 -23.50 8.24 6.25
N PRO A 132 -23.97 9.18 5.41
CA PRO A 132 -23.09 10.16 4.75
C PRO A 132 -22.34 11.06 5.76
N GLN A 133 -22.85 11.22 6.98
CA GLN A 133 -22.22 12.00 8.04
C GLN A 133 -20.96 11.37 8.64
N TRP A 134 -20.59 10.13 8.27
CA TRP A 134 -19.35 9.50 8.76
C TRP A 134 -18.10 9.92 7.97
N GLY A 135 -18.23 10.94 7.12
CA GLY A 135 -17.12 11.52 6.36
C GLY A 135 -16.73 10.68 5.14
N LEU A 136 -15.89 11.27 4.29
CA LEU A 136 -15.51 10.81 2.95
C LEU A 136 -14.08 10.25 2.88
N SER A 137 -13.80 9.44 1.85
CA SER A 137 -12.45 8.98 1.48
C SER A 137 -11.68 10.05 0.72
N LEU A 138 -10.34 9.94 0.67
CA LEU A 138 -9.50 10.80 -0.20
C LEU A 138 -9.70 10.51 -1.69
N TYR A 139 -10.49 9.50 -2.05
CA TYR A 139 -10.92 9.23 -3.41
C TYR A 139 -12.24 9.91 -3.77
N ASP A 140 -13.03 10.34 -2.80
CA ASP A 140 -14.32 10.97 -3.03
C ASP A 140 -14.18 12.47 -3.36
N THR A 141 -15.29 13.08 -3.76
CA THR A 141 -15.46 14.53 -3.86
C THR A 141 -16.49 15.02 -2.85
N HIS A 142 -16.26 16.21 -2.30
CA HIS A 142 -17.22 16.95 -1.49
C HIS A 142 -18.47 17.27 -2.31
N ARG A 143 -19.58 17.57 -1.62
CA ARG A 143 -20.87 17.93 -2.28
C ARG A 143 -20.81 19.17 -3.17
N ASP A 144 -19.83 20.04 -2.99
CA ASP A 144 -19.57 21.20 -3.85
C ASP A 144 -18.72 20.86 -5.08
N GLY A 145 -18.22 19.63 -5.19
CA GLY A 145 -17.40 19.12 -6.28
C GLY A 145 -15.89 19.17 -6.02
N ALA A 146 -15.44 19.76 -4.91
CA ALA A 146 -14.03 19.78 -4.55
C ALA A 146 -13.51 18.37 -4.17
N GLY A 147 -12.23 18.11 -4.43
CA GLY A 147 -11.59 16.89 -3.98
C GLY A 147 -11.45 16.83 -2.46
N VAL A 148 -11.65 15.65 -1.87
CA VAL A 148 -11.46 15.45 -0.43
C VAL A 148 -9.97 15.34 -0.12
N SER A 149 -9.38 16.42 0.37
CA SER A 149 -7.93 16.51 0.64
C SER A 149 -7.53 16.09 2.05
N THR A 150 -8.48 15.87 2.97
CA THR A 150 -8.20 15.51 4.37
C THR A 150 -8.98 14.27 4.82
N THR A 151 -8.32 13.38 5.57
CA THR A 151 -8.93 12.17 6.18
C THR A 151 -8.49 12.04 7.63
N SER A 152 -9.25 11.27 8.44
CA SER A 152 -8.96 11.05 9.86
C SER A 152 -9.38 9.67 10.34
N ARG A 153 -8.68 9.18 11.37
CA ARG A 153 -9.05 7.98 12.14
C ARG A 153 -10.09 8.22 13.24
N TRP A 154 -10.36 9.47 13.63
CA TRP A 154 -11.27 9.82 14.73
C TRP A 154 -12.75 9.85 14.31
N ARG A 155 -13.15 8.92 13.44
CA ARG A 155 -14.51 8.80 12.91
C ARG A 155 -14.89 7.34 12.68
N PRO A 156 -16.17 6.99 12.54
CA PRO A 156 -16.58 5.63 12.23
C PRO A 156 -16.07 5.20 10.85
N ILE A 157 -15.29 4.12 10.79
CA ILE A 157 -14.78 3.52 9.54
C ILE A 157 -15.21 2.05 9.50
N PRO A 158 -16.51 1.74 9.25
CA PRO A 158 -17.01 0.38 9.29
C PRO A 158 -16.38 -0.51 8.22
N GLY A 159 -15.84 0.05 7.12
CA GLY A 159 -15.21 -0.71 6.03
C GLY A 159 -13.91 -1.43 6.41
N PHE A 160 -13.30 -1.13 7.57
CA PHE A 160 -12.12 -1.88 8.04
C PHE A 160 -12.50 -3.19 8.74
N GLN A 161 -13.30 -4.03 8.06
CA GLN A 161 -13.58 -5.38 8.52
C GLN A 161 -12.56 -6.38 7.94
N PRO A 162 -12.18 -7.43 8.68
CA PRO A 162 -11.26 -8.47 8.18
C PRO A 162 -11.83 -9.28 7.01
N ASP A 163 -13.15 -9.29 6.87
CA ASP A 163 -13.94 -9.95 5.83
C ASP A 163 -14.50 -8.97 4.79
N GLN A 164 -14.14 -7.68 4.86
CA GLN A 164 -14.53 -6.70 3.84
C GLN A 164 -13.98 -7.12 2.48
N ARG A 165 -14.82 -7.04 1.46
CA ARG A 165 -14.43 -7.17 0.06
C ARG A 165 -14.51 -5.81 -0.59
N ALA A 166 -13.45 -5.41 -1.28
CA ALA A 166 -13.43 -4.17 -2.03
C ALA A 166 -13.99 -4.39 -3.43
N TRP A 167 -14.72 -3.40 -3.94
CA TRP A 167 -15.36 -3.43 -5.25
C TRP A 167 -14.35 -3.47 -6.41
N GLN A 168 -13.11 -3.02 -6.20
CA GLN A 168 -12.03 -2.96 -7.19
C GLN A 168 -10.81 -3.84 -6.83
N ALA A 169 -11.02 -5.10 -6.42
CA ALA A 169 -9.95 -5.97 -5.91
C ALA A 169 -9.67 -7.24 -6.74
N GLY A 170 -10.11 -7.28 -8.00
CA GLY A 170 -10.04 -8.51 -8.80
C GLY A 170 -11.17 -9.49 -8.48
N GLU A 171 -11.39 -10.42 -9.42
CA GLU A 171 -12.26 -11.58 -9.21
C GLU A 171 -11.75 -12.45 -8.03
N GLY A 172 -12.65 -13.20 -7.38
CA GLY A 172 -12.30 -14.11 -6.28
C GLY A 172 -12.55 -13.49 -4.90
N SER A 173 -11.52 -13.43 -4.06
CA SER A 173 -11.69 -13.07 -2.64
C SER A 173 -12.13 -11.62 -2.43
N GLY A 174 -11.76 -10.70 -3.32
CA GLY A 174 -12.00 -9.27 -3.17
C GLY A 174 -11.21 -8.61 -2.02
N ARG A 175 -10.18 -9.28 -1.48
CA ARG A 175 -9.37 -8.76 -0.38
C ARG A 175 -8.38 -7.70 -0.89
N TRP A 176 -8.42 -6.52 -0.28
CA TRP A 176 -7.64 -5.34 -0.64
C TRP A 176 -7.34 -4.52 0.60
N ASN A 177 -6.23 -3.76 0.64
CA ASN A 177 -5.80 -3.03 1.83
C ASN A 177 -5.76 -3.95 3.07
N TYR A 178 -6.42 -3.56 4.17
CA TYR A 178 -6.42 -4.29 5.44
C TYR A 178 -6.79 -5.79 5.32
N PRO A 179 -7.92 -6.19 4.71
CA PRO A 179 -8.20 -7.61 4.43
C PRO A 179 -7.10 -8.35 3.65
N GLY A 180 -6.44 -7.66 2.72
CA GLY A 180 -5.33 -8.21 1.94
C GLY A 180 -4.11 -8.48 2.81
N ASP A 181 -3.76 -7.55 3.71
CA ASP A 181 -2.66 -7.70 4.65
C ASP A 181 -2.89 -8.79 5.69
N LEU A 182 -4.16 -9.12 5.99
CA LEU A 182 -4.48 -10.27 6.84
C LEU A 182 -4.15 -11.63 6.18
N LEU A 183 -4.00 -11.70 4.84
CA LEU A 183 -3.45 -12.89 4.18
C LEU A 183 -1.98 -13.09 4.53
N LEU A 184 -1.21 -12.01 4.62
CA LEU A 184 0.18 -12.07 5.07
C LEU A 184 0.26 -12.47 6.55
N VAL A 185 -0.58 -11.87 7.40
CA VAL A 185 -0.63 -12.23 8.83
C VAL A 185 -0.98 -13.71 9.02
N GLU A 186 -2.01 -14.20 8.33
CA GLU A 186 -2.39 -15.62 8.38
C GLU A 186 -1.23 -16.53 7.95
N TRP A 187 -0.52 -16.16 6.87
CA TRP A 187 0.62 -16.92 6.39
C TRP A 187 1.79 -16.94 7.39
N LEU A 188 2.13 -15.80 8.01
CA LEU A 188 3.19 -15.73 9.02
C LEU A 188 2.88 -16.62 10.22
N GLU A 189 1.65 -16.58 10.73
CA GLU A 189 1.19 -17.43 11.84
C GLU A 189 1.20 -18.92 11.46
N ARG A 190 0.69 -19.27 10.26
CA ARG A 190 0.66 -20.65 9.77
C ARG A 190 2.05 -21.24 9.63
N GLU A 191 3.01 -20.46 9.14
CA GLU A 191 4.39 -20.90 8.92
C GLU A 191 5.26 -20.82 10.19
N GLY A 192 4.72 -20.34 11.31
CA GLY A 192 5.44 -20.22 12.58
C GLY A 192 6.56 -19.18 12.54
N ILE A 193 6.41 -18.14 11.74
CA ILE A 193 7.38 -17.06 11.60
C ILE A 193 7.12 -16.04 12.71
N ALA A 194 8.13 -15.73 13.52
CA ALA A 194 8.00 -14.70 14.56
C ALA A 194 8.01 -13.30 13.94
N TRP A 195 7.04 -12.47 14.33
CA TRP A 195 6.88 -11.13 13.79
C TRP A 195 6.34 -10.15 14.84
N HIS A 196 6.62 -8.86 14.66
CA HIS A 196 6.10 -7.75 15.45
C HIS A 196 5.42 -6.73 14.54
N ALA A 197 4.31 -6.17 15.01
CA ALA A 197 3.50 -5.19 14.28
C ALA A 197 3.97 -3.75 14.54
N PHE A 198 4.04 -2.98 13.45
CA PHE A 198 4.20 -1.53 13.44
C PHE A 198 3.22 -0.91 12.44
N THR A 199 3.01 0.40 12.54
CA THR A 199 2.20 1.15 11.57
C THR A 199 3.02 2.27 10.92
N ASP A 200 2.45 2.90 9.90
CA ASP A 200 3.04 4.10 9.29
C ASP A 200 3.27 5.22 10.31
N ASP A 201 2.37 5.37 11.30
CA ASP A 201 2.51 6.33 12.40
C ASP A 201 3.82 6.11 13.18
N ASP A 202 4.23 4.85 13.42
CA ASP A 202 5.45 4.55 14.18
C ASP A 202 6.69 5.05 13.45
N LEU A 203 6.80 4.73 12.16
CA LEU A 203 7.93 5.13 11.34
C LEU A 203 7.92 6.63 11.07
N HIS A 204 6.74 7.24 10.89
CA HIS A 204 6.60 8.69 10.78
C HIS A 204 7.13 9.41 12.03
N ALA A 205 6.72 8.94 13.22
CA ALA A 205 7.05 9.61 14.48
C ALA A 205 8.51 9.39 14.92
N HIS A 206 9.09 8.24 14.61
CA HIS A 206 10.36 7.80 15.20
C HIS A 206 11.44 7.44 14.17
N GLY A 207 11.14 7.55 12.87
CA GLY A 207 12.08 7.28 11.80
C GLY A 207 12.55 5.82 11.75
N SER A 208 13.72 5.59 11.16
CA SER A 208 14.31 4.25 11.03
C SER A 208 14.70 3.60 12.36
N ALA A 209 14.75 4.37 13.47
CA ALA A 209 15.14 3.88 14.78
C ALA A 209 14.20 2.77 15.30
N VAL A 210 12.91 2.79 14.92
CA VAL A 210 11.94 1.76 15.27
C VAL A 210 12.31 0.40 14.68
N LEU A 211 12.92 0.41 13.49
CA LEU A 211 13.32 -0.80 12.76
C LEU A 211 14.76 -1.22 13.09
N ALA A 212 15.55 -0.39 13.75
CA ALA A 212 16.96 -0.68 14.05
C ALA A 212 17.20 -2.02 14.80
N PRO A 213 16.31 -2.49 15.70
CA PRO A 213 16.46 -3.82 16.32
C PRO A 213 16.22 -5.00 15.37
N TYR A 214 15.67 -4.75 14.19
CA TYR A 214 15.24 -5.78 13.24
C TYR A 214 16.21 -5.86 12.07
N ARG A 215 16.49 -7.08 11.61
CA ARG A 215 17.23 -7.27 10.36
C ARG A 215 16.34 -7.10 9.15
N THR A 216 15.06 -7.48 9.28
CA THR A 216 14.12 -7.57 8.18
C THR A 216 12.81 -6.85 8.49
N ALA A 217 12.34 -6.05 7.54
CA ALA A 217 11.03 -5.41 7.59
C ALA A 217 10.17 -5.77 6.35
N LEU A 218 8.87 -5.95 6.53
CA LEU A 218 7.89 -6.25 5.49
C LEU A 218 6.89 -5.10 5.40
N THR A 219 6.46 -4.77 4.18
CA THR A 219 5.28 -3.95 3.96
C THR A 219 4.03 -4.81 3.83
N GLY A 220 2.86 -4.16 3.92
CA GLY A 220 1.62 -4.70 3.38
C GLY A 220 1.60 -4.79 1.84
N ASN A 221 0.44 -5.14 1.30
CA ASN A 221 0.19 -5.36 -0.12
C ASN A 221 0.00 -4.05 -0.91
N HIS A 222 -0.25 -2.93 -0.25
CA HIS A 222 -0.53 -1.66 -0.91
C HIS A 222 -0.12 -0.43 -0.06
N PRO A 223 1.18 -0.21 0.21
CA PRO A 223 1.67 0.95 0.94
C PRO A 223 1.75 2.22 0.05
N GLU A 224 0.64 2.63 -0.57
CA GLU A 224 0.56 3.72 -1.56
C GLU A 224 0.88 5.11 -1.01
N TYR A 225 0.50 5.41 0.24
CA TYR A 225 0.57 6.76 0.81
C TYR A 225 1.71 6.89 1.81
N ALA A 226 2.61 7.84 1.60
CA ALA A 226 3.72 8.08 2.52
C ALA A 226 4.03 9.56 2.77
N THR A 227 4.39 9.86 4.02
CA THR A 227 4.99 11.14 4.39
C THR A 227 6.49 11.14 4.10
N THR A 228 7.12 12.31 4.07
CA THR A 228 8.59 12.42 3.95
C THR A 228 9.31 11.65 5.05
N ALA A 229 8.87 11.80 6.30
CA ALA A 229 9.49 11.10 7.44
C ALA A 229 9.35 9.57 7.32
N LEU A 230 8.18 9.08 6.89
CA LEU A 230 7.96 7.64 6.66
C LEU A 230 8.86 7.11 5.54
N LEU A 231 8.92 7.82 4.41
CA LEU A 231 9.75 7.42 3.27
C LEU A 231 11.24 7.39 3.64
N ASP A 232 11.71 8.41 4.35
CA ASP A 232 13.08 8.48 4.83
C ASP A 232 13.39 7.43 5.90
N ALA A 233 12.41 6.99 6.69
CA ALA A 233 12.57 5.87 7.63
C ALA A 233 12.89 4.55 6.91
N TYR A 234 12.15 4.21 5.84
CA TYR A 234 12.44 3.02 5.03
C TYR A 234 13.79 3.11 4.33
N ARG A 235 14.06 4.25 3.69
CA ARG A 235 15.34 4.48 2.99
C ARG A 235 16.51 4.42 3.96
N GLY A 236 16.38 5.03 5.13
CA GLY A 236 17.38 5.01 6.20
C GLY A 236 17.60 3.61 6.76
N PHE A 237 16.54 2.81 6.92
CA PHE A 237 16.65 1.40 7.32
C PHE A 237 17.46 0.58 6.32
N VAL A 238 17.14 0.68 5.02
CA VAL A 238 17.85 -0.04 3.95
C VAL A 238 19.29 0.47 3.80
N ALA A 239 19.51 1.78 3.84
CA ALA A 239 20.85 2.37 3.80
C ALA A 239 21.69 2.01 5.03
N GLY A 240 21.05 1.72 6.17
CA GLY A 240 21.70 1.28 7.41
C GLY A 240 21.99 -0.22 7.49
N GLY A 241 21.81 -0.99 6.42
CA GLY A 241 22.04 -2.44 6.41
C GLY A 241 20.79 -3.29 6.62
N GLY A 242 19.63 -2.66 6.82
CA GLY A 242 18.34 -3.32 6.93
C GLY A 242 17.90 -3.95 5.61
N ARG A 243 17.04 -4.97 5.70
CA ARG A 243 16.57 -5.74 4.55
C ARG A 243 15.06 -5.65 4.45
N MET A 244 14.55 -5.11 3.36
CA MET A 244 13.13 -4.81 3.18
C MET A 244 12.50 -5.78 2.18
N ILE A 245 11.33 -6.32 2.50
CA ILE A 245 10.52 -7.14 1.59
C ILE A 245 9.23 -6.36 1.29
N TYR A 246 9.12 -5.89 0.07
CA TYR A 246 7.97 -5.20 -0.46
C TYR A 246 7.09 -6.20 -1.23
N LEU A 247 5.97 -6.59 -0.61
CA LEU A 247 5.04 -7.61 -1.11
C LEU A 247 3.83 -7.01 -1.84
N GLY A 248 3.91 -5.73 -2.22
CA GLY A 248 2.80 -4.97 -2.77
C GLY A 248 3.00 -4.45 -4.18
N GLY A 249 2.02 -3.65 -4.63
CA GLY A 249 2.04 -2.86 -5.85
C GLY A 249 1.58 -1.41 -5.56
N ASN A 250 1.94 -0.49 -6.44
CA ASN A 250 1.67 0.94 -6.31
C ASN A 250 2.12 1.53 -4.97
N GLY A 251 3.28 1.09 -4.48
CA GLY A 251 3.85 1.52 -3.21
C GLY A 251 4.53 2.87 -3.31
N PHE A 252 4.36 3.69 -2.28
CA PHE A 252 5.00 5.00 -2.12
C PHE A 252 4.73 5.93 -3.31
N TYR A 253 3.48 5.95 -3.78
CA TYR A 253 3.05 6.70 -4.95
C TYR A 253 2.69 8.14 -4.58
N TRP A 254 1.78 8.30 -3.60
CA TRP A 254 1.31 9.60 -3.14
C TRP A 254 2.09 10.11 -1.94
N LYS A 255 2.47 11.39 -2.02
CA LYS A 255 3.02 12.14 -0.90
C LYS A 255 1.88 12.74 -0.08
N VAL A 256 1.87 12.45 1.22
CA VAL A 256 0.91 12.97 2.20
C VAL A 256 1.62 13.71 3.33
N ALA A 257 0.86 14.48 4.09
CA ALA A 257 1.32 15.12 5.32
C ALA A 257 0.43 14.72 6.52
N CYS A 258 1.04 14.53 7.69
CA CYS A 258 0.30 14.38 8.95
C CYS A 258 0.02 15.76 9.55
N HIS A 259 -1.14 15.95 10.17
CA HIS A 259 -1.44 17.20 10.86
C HIS A 259 -0.51 17.38 12.07
N PRO A 260 0.18 18.53 12.24
CA PRO A 260 1.21 18.71 13.26
C PRO A 260 0.69 18.75 14.71
N GLN A 261 -0.62 18.94 14.90
CA GLN A 261 -1.27 19.08 16.22
C GLN A 261 -2.44 18.11 16.45
N HIS A 262 -2.82 17.31 15.44
CA HIS A 262 -4.00 16.46 15.50
C HIS A 262 -3.64 15.07 14.96
N ASP A 263 -3.22 14.20 15.87
CA ASP A 263 -2.73 12.87 15.52
C ASP A 263 -3.77 12.06 14.74
N GLY A 264 -3.33 11.39 13.68
CA GLY A 264 -4.21 10.54 12.86
C GLY A 264 -5.08 11.30 11.86
N VAL A 265 -4.79 12.58 11.62
CA VAL A 265 -5.33 13.37 10.50
C VAL A 265 -4.26 13.48 9.40
N LEU A 266 -4.63 13.16 8.17
CA LEU A 266 -3.76 13.18 7.00
C LEU A 266 -4.29 14.16 5.94
N GLU A 267 -3.36 14.83 5.26
CA GLU A 267 -3.62 15.67 4.09
C GLU A 267 -2.97 15.05 2.84
N LEU A 268 -3.72 15.06 1.74
CA LEU A 268 -3.27 14.73 0.39
C LEU A 268 -3.60 15.89 -0.54
N ARG A 269 -2.67 16.23 -1.42
CA ARG A 269 -2.92 17.14 -2.55
C ARG A 269 -2.62 16.39 -3.85
N ARG A 270 -3.63 16.10 -4.67
CA ARG A 270 -3.47 15.43 -5.98
C ARG A 270 -2.98 16.40 -7.07
N ALA A 271 -1.76 16.89 -6.88
CA ALA A 271 -1.10 17.87 -7.74
C ALA A 271 -0.51 17.25 -9.03
N GLU A 272 -0.49 18.05 -10.11
CA GLU A 272 0.11 17.78 -11.44
C GLU A 272 -0.46 16.58 -12.21
N ASP A 273 -0.22 15.37 -11.74
CA ASP A 273 -0.28 14.14 -12.53
C ASP A 273 -0.73 12.94 -11.69
N GLY A 274 -0.83 11.77 -12.31
CA GLY A 274 -1.10 10.48 -11.69
C GLY A 274 -2.52 9.97 -11.88
N ASN A 275 -2.77 8.76 -11.38
CA ASN A 275 -4.09 8.13 -11.37
C ASN A 275 -4.94 8.76 -10.27
N ARG A 276 -5.86 9.63 -10.69
CA ARG A 276 -6.58 10.57 -9.83
C ARG A 276 -8.09 10.39 -9.98
N SER A 277 -8.81 10.41 -8.86
CA SER A 277 -10.27 10.54 -8.85
C SER A 277 -10.74 11.99 -8.92
N TRP A 278 -9.89 12.93 -8.52
CA TRP A 278 -10.07 14.38 -8.60
C TRP A 278 -8.69 15.06 -8.67
N ALA A 279 -8.64 16.33 -9.11
CA ALA A 279 -7.39 17.10 -9.21
C ALA A 279 -7.48 18.37 -8.37
N GLU A 280 -6.33 18.79 -7.82
CA GLU A 280 -6.22 20.08 -7.12
C GLU A 280 -6.38 21.26 -8.08
N GLU A 281 -6.91 22.37 -7.56
CA GLU A 281 -6.97 23.64 -8.27
C GLU A 281 -5.57 24.27 -8.40
N PRO A 282 -5.31 25.07 -9.47
CA PRO A 282 -4.06 25.79 -9.60
C PRO A 282 -3.76 26.66 -8.37
N GLY A 283 -2.57 26.46 -7.80
CA GLY A 283 -2.12 27.21 -6.61
C GLY A 283 -2.36 26.49 -5.29
N GLU A 284 -3.05 25.35 -5.27
CA GLU A 284 -3.39 24.58 -4.04
C GLU A 284 -2.54 23.29 -3.89
N TYR A 285 -1.40 23.22 -4.59
CA TYR A 285 -0.58 22.00 -4.67
C TYR A 285 0.33 21.78 -3.46
N TYR A 286 0.55 22.81 -2.65
CA TYR A 286 1.37 22.73 -1.45
C TYR A 286 0.50 22.37 -0.26
N HIS A 287 0.92 21.38 0.51
CA HIS A 287 0.26 20.98 1.75
C HIS A 287 0.10 22.17 2.70
N ALA A 288 -1.04 22.25 3.35
CA ALA A 288 -1.26 23.16 4.47
C ALA A 288 -0.53 22.68 5.74
N PHE A 289 -0.40 21.37 5.94
CA PHE A 289 0.09 20.79 7.20
C PHE A 289 1.62 20.89 7.37
N ASP A 290 2.39 20.69 6.30
CA ASP A 290 3.86 20.75 6.33
C ASP A 290 4.48 21.76 5.35
N GLY A 291 3.67 22.39 4.51
CA GLY A 291 4.15 23.31 3.46
C GLY A 291 4.93 22.62 2.33
N GLY A 292 4.98 21.29 2.31
CA GLY A 292 5.64 20.52 1.26
C GLY A 292 4.85 20.58 -0.04
N TYR A 293 5.54 20.44 -1.17
CA TYR A 293 4.88 20.18 -2.44
C TYR A 293 4.22 18.79 -2.40
N GLY A 294 2.92 18.72 -2.71
CA GLY A 294 2.16 17.47 -2.71
C GLY A 294 2.36 16.66 -4.00
N GLY A 295 1.34 15.88 -4.36
CA GLY A 295 1.34 15.06 -5.57
C GLY A 295 2.18 13.79 -5.45
N LEU A 296 2.76 13.37 -6.57
CA LEU A 296 3.53 12.13 -6.67
C LEU A 296 4.95 12.28 -6.10
N TRP A 297 5.45 11.22 -5.46
CA TRP A 297 6.87 11.14 -5.09
C TRP A 297 7.81 11.24 -6.30
N ARG A 298 7.40 10.70 -7.44
CA ARG A 298 8.08 10.85 -8.74
C ARG A 298 8.26 12.31 -9.14
N ARG A 299 7.24 13.16 -8.93
CA ARG A 299 7.28 14.60 -9.24
C ARG A 299 8.06 15.41 -8.20
N ASN A 300 8.18 14.87 -6.99
CA ASN A 300 9.06 15.37 -5.94
C ASN A 300 10.53 14.91 -6.09
N GLY A 301 10.88 14.23 -7.19
CA GLY A 301 12.26 13.80 -7.47
C GLY A 301 12.72 12.55 -6.73
N VAL A 302 11.81 11.80 -6.11
CA VAL A 302 12.10 10.58 -5.35
C VAL A 302 11.19 9.44 -5.82
N ALA A 303 11.27 9.09 -7.11
CA ALA A 303 10.48 8.00 -7.66
C ALA A 303 10.75 6.68 -6.89
N PRO A 304 9.76 5.82 -6.63
CA PRO A 304 9.96 4.56 -5.91
C PRO A 304 11.09 3.70 -6.49
N GLN A 305 11.21 3.66 -7.83
CA GLN A 305 12.28 2.96 -8.55
C GLN A 305 13.68 3.31 -8.01
N SER A 306 13.92 4.56 -7.64
CA SER A 306 15.24 5.07 -7.22
C SER A 306 15.81 4.47 -5.94
N TRP A 307 14.98 3.80 -5.13
CA TRP A 307 15.42 3.21 -3.86
C TRP A 307 14.74 1.88 -3.54
N LEU A 308 13.50 1.69 -3.98
CA LEU A 308 12.75 0.43 -3.86
C LEU A 308 13.11 -0.55 -5.00
N GLY A 309 13.63 -0.05 -6.13
CA GLY A 309 13.99 -0.83 -7.31
C GLY A 309 12.84 -1.00 -8.31
N VAL A 310 11.59 -0.95 -7.87
CA VAL A 310 10.39 -0.91 -8.73
C VAL A 310 9.50 0.27 -8.38
N GLY A 311 8.59 0.64 -9.27
CA GLY A 311 7.51 1.58 -8.98
C GLY A 311 6.38 1.50 -10.00
N TYR A 312 5.27 2.16 -9.69
CA TYR A 312 3.98 2.02 -10.37
C TYR A 312 4.08 2.12 -11.88
N SER A 313 3.43 1.17 -12.56
CA SER A 313 3.43 1.05 -14.02
C SER A 313 2.02 1.01 -14.62
N GLY A 314 1.01 0.66 -13.82
CA GLY A 314 -0.39 0.71 -14.20
C GLY A 314 -1.27 -0.26 -13.40
N GLN A 315 -2.52 -0.36 -13.81
CA GLN A 315 -3.60 -1.03 -13.05
C GLN A 315 -4.58 -1.75 -13.96
N GLY A 316 -5.29 -2.72 -13.37
CA GLY A 316 -6.44 -3.40 -13.96
C GLY A 316 -7.10 -4.31 -12.92
N PHE A 317 -8.42 -4.22 -12.75
CA PHE A 317 -9.07 -4.67 -11.51
C PHE A 317 -9.90 -5.94 -11.64
N ARG A 318 -9.71 -6.73 -12.71
CA ARG A 318 -10.45 -7.97 -12.94
C ARG A 318 -9.62 -9.22 -12.69
N ARG A 319 -8.59 -9.47 -13.51
CA ARG A 319 -7.78 -10.69 -13.44
C ARG A 319 -6.34 -10.38 -13.13
N SER A 320 -5.71 -11.28 -12.39
CA SER A 320 -4.27 -11.30 -12.15
C SER A 320 -3.66 -12.44 -12.98
N VAL A 321 -2.38 -12.32 -13.26
CA VAL A 321 -1.61 -13.30 -14.05
C VAL A 321 -0.45 -13.86 -13.24
N GLY A 322 0.35 -14.73 -13.84
CA GLY A 322 1.59 -15.25 -13.24
C GLY A 322 2.85 -14.50 -13.68
N TYR A 323 3.98 -14.98 -13.18
CA TYR A 323 5.32 -14.49 -13.50
C TYR A 323 6.10 -15.52 -14.30
N GLU A 324 7.01 -15.04 -15.14
CA GLU A 324 8.05 -15.80 -15.79
C GLU A 324 9.42 -15.35 -15.29
N ARG A 325 10.23 -16.32 -14.83
CA ARG A 325 11.62 -16.08 -14.43
C ARG A 325 12.45 -15.55 -15.59
N THR A 326 13.28 -14.55 -15.32
CA THR A 326 14.27 -14.08 -16.30
C THR A 326 15.51 -14.98 -16.29
N ALA A 327 16.42 -14.80 -17.25
CA ALA A 327 17.72 -15.47 -17.23
C ALA A 327 18.58 -15.06 -16.01
N GLU A 328 18.39 -13.84 -15.49
CA GLU A 328 19.16 -13.32 -14.34
C GLU A 328 18.80 -14.07 -13.04
N SER A 329 17.65 -14.74 -13.00
CA SER A 329 17.26 -15.59 -11.87
C SER A 329 18.10 -16.86 -11.70
N ASP A 330 18.98 -17.18 -12.66
CA ASP A 330 19.90 -18.33 -12.58
C ASP A 330 21.27 -17.95 -12.01
N LEU A 331 21.49 -16.67 -11.72
CA LEU A 331 22.72 -16.19 -11.10
C LEU A 331 22.93 -16.86 -9.72
N PRO A 332 24.12 -17.43 -9.42
CA PRO A 332 24.35 -18.19 -8.18
C PRO A 332 23.98 -17.42 -6.91
N GLN A 333 24.23 -16.12 -6.88
CA GLN A 333 23.97 -15.25 -5.73
C GLN A 333 22.49 -15.07 -5.39
N VAL A 334 21.58 -15.33 -6.33
CA VAL A 334 20.12 -15.23 -6.13
C VAL A 334 19.41 -16.58 -6.27
N ALA A 335 20.16 -17.67 -6.46
CA ALA A 335 19.60 -19.01 -6.60
C ALA A 335 18.71 -19.38 -5.40
N PHE A 336 19.07 -18.92 -4.19
CA PHE A 336 18.32 -19.15 -2.95
C PHE A 336 16.84 -18.75 -3.06
N VAL A 337 16.53 -17.71 -3.85
CA VAL A 337 15.14 -17.22 -4.02
C VAL A 337 14.24 -18.34 -4.55
N PHE A 338 14.76 -19.15 -5.46
CA PHE A 338 14.02 -20.21 -6.16
C PHE A 338 14.33 -21.62 -5.64
N ASP A 339 14.96 -21.76 -4.48
CA ASP A 339 15.21 -23.08 -3.87
C ASP A 339 13.91 -23.85 -3.65
N GLY A 340 13.78 -25.00 -4.32
CA GLY A 340 12.56 -25.81 -4.31
C GLY A 340 11.47 -25.33 -5.29
N VAL A 341 11.79 -24.39 -6.18
CA VAL A 341 10.90 -23.88 -7.25
C VAL A 341 11.61 -24.05 -8.61
N PRO A 342 11.59 -25.28 -9.18
CA PRO A 342 12.25 -25.55 -10.45
C PRO A 342 11.51 -24.94 -11.66
N ALA A 343 10.24 -24.57 -11.48
CA ALA A 343 9.41 -23.99 -12.54
C ALA A 343 9.94 -22.62 -12.98
N ARG A 344 9.82 -22.32 -14.28
CA ARG A 344 10.06 -20.98 -14.83
C ARG A 344 8.87 -20.06 -14.61
N SER A 345 7.67 -20.60 -14.84
CA SER A 345 6.39 -19.96 -14.56
C SER A 345 5.95 -20.21 -13.11
N PHE A 346 5.47 -19.18 -12.41
CA PHE A 346 4.93 -19.31 -11.05
C PHE A 346 3.89 -18.22 -10.76
N GLY A 347 3.18 -18.31 -9.63
CA GLY A 347 2.17 -17.31 -9.26
C GLY A 347 0.94 -17.33 -10.17
N THR A 348 0.66 -18.48 -10.79
CA THR A 348 -0.44 -18.66 -11.75
C THR A 348 -1.77 -19.01 -11.07
N GLN A 349 -1.76 -19.06 -9.74
CA GLN A 349 -2.93 -19.22 -8.89
C GLN A 349 -2.87 -18.17 -7.77
N GLY A 350 -4.02 -17.80 -7.24
CA GLY A 350 -4.10 -16.82 -6.17
C GLY A 350 -5.54 -16.39 -5.92
N VAL A 351 -5.86 -15.99 -4.69
CA VAL A 351 -7.23 -15.62 -4.33
C VAL A 351 -7.61 -14.19 -4.75
N ILE A 352 -6.70 -13.43 -5.35
CA ILE A 352 -6.90 -12.05 -5.83
C ILE A 352 -6.73 -12.04 -7.35
N GLY A 353 -7.83 -12.03 -8.10
CA GLY A 353 -7.84 -12.03 -9.57
C GLY A 353 -7.40 -13.34 -10.23
N GLY A 354 -7.14 -14.41 -9.47
CA GLY A 354 -6.77 -15.73 -10.00
C GLY A 354 -5.27 -15.96 -10.24
N GLY A 355 -4.42 -14.99 -9.93
CA GLY A 355 -2.95 -15.06 -10.07
C GLY A 355 -2.27 -14.15 -9.03
N CYS A 356 -0.94 -14.01 -9.12
CA CYS A 356 -0.14 -13.26 -8.14
C CYS A 356 0.47 -11.96 -8.70
N ALA A 357 0.37 -11.69 -9.99
CA ALA A 357 0.73 -10.42 -10.63
C ALA A 357 -0.54 -9.69 -11.05
N GLY A 358 -0.93 -8.60 -10.40
CA GLY A 358 -2.12 -7.87 -10.81
C GLY A 358 -2.69 -6.90 -9.79
N VAL A 359 -3.86 -6.39 -10.18
CA VAL A 359 -4.59 -5.27 -9.63
C VAL A 359 -3.86 -3.94 -9.82
N GLU A 360 -2.71 -3.77 -9.20
CA GLU A 360 -1.76 -2.70 -9.52
C GLU A 360 -0.35 -3.25 -9.49
N VAL A 361 0.47 -2.78 -10.45
CA VAL A 361 1.74 -3.42 -10.75
C VAL A 361 2.87 -2.44 -10.95
N ASP A 362 4.04 -2.83 -10.46
CA ASP A 362 5.25 -2.01 -10.45
C ASP A 362 6.34 -2.66 -11.30
N ARG A 363 7.14 -1.82 -11.96
CA ARG A 363 8.26 -2.27 -12.80
C ARG A 363 9.58 -1.64 -12.40
N GLN A 364 10.66 -2.34 -12.76
CA GLN A 364 11.99 -1.75 -12.81
C GLN A 364 12.10 -0.80 -14.01
N ASP A 365 12.68 0.37 -13.81
CA ASP A 365 12.92 1.37 -14.85
C ASP A 365 14.16 2.23 -14.54
N ALA A 366 15.21 2.06 -15.33
CA ALA A 366 16.48 2.76 -15.13
C ALA A 366 16.34 4.28 -15.31
N ALA A 367 15.39 4.73 -16.15
CA ALA A 367 15.15 6.16 -16.35
C ALA A 367 14.51 6.84 -15.13
N LEU A 368 13.90 6.05 -14.23
CA LEU A 368 13.33 6.49 -12.96
C LEU A 368 14.23 6.20 -11.77
N GLY A 369 15.46 5.72 -12.02
CA GLY A 369 16.49 5.56 -11.01
C GLY A 369 16.65 4.15 -10.45
N SER A 370 15.97 3.13 -11.00
CA SER A 370 16.27 1.74 -10.62
C SER A 370 17.77 1.46 -10.76
N ASP A 371 18.37 0.84 -9.74
CA ASP A 371 19.78 0.53 -9.75
C ASP A 371 20.10 -0.44 -10.92
N PRO A 372 21.05 -0.10 -11.81
CA PRO A 372 21.50 -1.00 -12.88
C PRO A 372 22.01 -2.36 -12.37
N LEU A 373 22.49 -2.43 -11.12
CA LEU A 373 22.94 -3.67 -10.49
C LEU A 373 21.78 -4.49 -9.89
N GLY A 374 20.58 -3.90 -9.76
CA GLY A 374 19.39 -4.62 -9.36
C GLY A 374 19.10 -5.81 -10.28
N ILE A 375 18.78 -6.96 -9.69
CA ILE A 375 18.56 -8.21 -10.41
C ILE A 375 17.06 -8.38 -10.61
N ARG A 376 16.60 -8.36 -11.87
CA ARG A 376 15.21 -8.63 -12.18
C ARG A 376 15.01 -10.12 -12.29
N LEU A 377 14.46 -10.73 -11.26
CA LEU A 377 14.32 -12.17 -11.11
C LEU A 377 13.18 -12.74 -11.96
N ALA A 378 12.08 -12.00 -12.10
CA ALA A 378 10.93 -12.41 -12.90
C ALA A 378 10.16 -11.18 -13.38
N SER A 379 9.34 -11.38 -14.41
CA SER A 379 8.36 -10.39 -14.87
C SER A 379 7.01 -11.06 -15.08
N SER A 380 5.92 -10.34 -14.88
CA SER A 380 4.58 -10.85 -15.19
C SER A 380 4.48 -11.21 -16.66
N VAL A 381 3.64 -12.20 -16.98
CA VAL A 381 3.20 -12.39 -18.36
C VAL A 381 2.36 -11.18 -18.82
N PRO A 382 2.16 -10.95 -20.13
CA PRO A 382 1.38 -9.82 -20.61
C PRO A 382 -0.04 -9.79 -20.03
N PHE A 383 -0.48 -8.61 -19.61
CA PHE A 383 -1.84 -8.36 -19.17
C PHE A 383 -2.81 -8.27 -20.34
N ASP A 384 -4.09 -8.53 -20.07
CA ASP A 384 -5.16 -8.36 -21.04
C ASP A 384 -5.54 -6.88 -21.23
N ALA A 385 -6.51 -6.63 -22.11
CA ALA A 385 -6.92 -5.28 -22.50
C ALA A 385 -7.61 -4.48 -21.38
N THR A 386 -7.88 -5.07 -20.22
CA THR A 386 -8.48 -4.39 -19.05
C THR A 386 -7.44 -3.65 -18.21
N TYR A 387 -6.15 -3.92 -18.44
CA TYR A 387 -5.06 -3.19 -17.80
C TYR A 387 -4.65 -1.97 -18.64
N PHE A 388 -4.39 -0.86 -17.95
CA PHE A 388 -3.92 0.38 -18.55
C PHE A 388 -2.65 0.88 -17.85
N VAL A 389 -1.74 1.45 -18.65
CA VAL A 389 -0.54 2.11 -18.12
C VAL A 389 -0.90 3.30 -17.23
N ALA A 390 -0.08 3.57 -16.24
CA ALA A 390 -0.23 4.71 -15.35
C ALA A 390 -0.21 6.04 -16.12
N ASN A 391 -0.99 7.02 -15.67
CA ASN A 391 -1.13 8.31 -16.35
C ASN A 391 0.21 9.03 -16.54
N GLU A 392 1.09 8.98 -15.55
CA GLU A 392 2.40 9.66 -15.58
C GLU A 392 3.42 9.02 -16.54
N GLU A 393 3.09 7.87 -17.13
CA GLU A 393 3.85 7.24 -18.21
C GLU A 393 3.48 7.80 -19.59
N LEU A 394 2.39 8.57 -19.67
CA LEU A 394 1.82 9.08 -20.91
C LEU A 394 2.11 10.56 -21.09
N LEU A 395 3.06 10.88 -21.98
CA LEU A 395 3.23 12.27 -22.45
C LEU A 395 2.19 12.67 -23.51
N VAL A 396 1.68 11.68 -24.26
CA VAL A 396 0.65 11.87 -25.29
C VAL A 396 -0.22 10.62 -25.35
N SER A 397 -1.53 10.79 -25.45
CA SER A 397 -2.46 9.67 -25.60
C SER A 397 -2.19 8.93 -26.92
N ARG A 398 -2.14 7.60 -26.86
CA ARG A 398 -1.90 6.72 -28.02
C ARG A 398 -2.88 5.54 -27.98
N PRO A 399 -3.16 4.85 -29.10
CA PRO A 399 -4.00 3.65 -29.09
C PRO A 399 -3.38 2.45 -28.33
N THR A 400 -2.08 2.51 -28.02
CA THR A 400 -1.28 1.41 -27.47
C THR A 400 -1.06 1.54 -25.96
N ILE A 401 -2.08 1.94 -25.20
CA ILE A 401 -1.98 2.18 -23.74
C ILE A 401 -2.52 1.02 -22.89
N SER A 402 -3.18 0.04 -23.52
CA SER A 402 -3.67 -1.16 -22.83
C SER A 402 -2.61 -2.26 -22.80
N GLY A 403 -2.78 -3.22 -21.88
CA GLY A 403 -1.84 -4.31 -21.59
C GLY A 403 -1.23 -5.00 -22.81
N PRO A 404 -2.02 -5.50 -23.79
CA PRO A 404 -1.49 -6.27 -24.92
C PRO A 404 -0.52 -5.50 -25.81
N PHE A 405 -0.53 -4.16 -25.74
CA PHE A 405 0.28 -3.27 -26.57
C PHE A 405 1.32 -2.48 -25.77
N SER A 406 1.41 -2.71 -24.45
CA SER A 406 2.21 -1.90 -23.53
C SER A 406 3.23 -2.75 -22.77
N PRO A 407 4.44 -3.00 -23.33
CA PRO A 407 5.49 -3.77 -22.64
C PRO A 407 5.96 -3.16 -21.30
N GLY A 408 5.72 -1.86 -21.12
CA GLY A 408 5.94 -1.14 -19.87
C GLY A 408 4.89 -1.41 -18.79
N LEU A 409 3.77 -2.08 -19.12
CA LEU A 409 2.75 -2.48 -18.15
C LEU A 409 3.02 -3.91 -17.69
N ARG A 410 3.79 -4.05 -16.61
CA ARG A 410 4.19 -5.36 -16.07
C ARG A 410 4.52 -5.26 -14.58
N ALA A 411 4.40 -6.36 -13.86
CA ALA A 411 4.99 -6.52 -12.53
C ALA A 411 6.40 -7.10 -12.66
N ASP A 412 7.41 -6.50 -12.04
CA ASP A 412 8.76 -7.07 -11.95
C ASP A 412 9.07 -7.55 -10.53
N VAL A 413 9.58 -8.78 -10.40
CA VAL A 413 10.20 -9.26 -9.16
C VAL A 413 11.67 -8.87 -9.19
N VAL A 414 12.10 -8.04 -8.24
CA VAL A 414 13.45 -7.46 -8.20
C VAL A 414 14.10 -7.73 -6.85
N LEU A 415 15.40 -8.06 -6.87
CA LEU A 415 16.24 -8.02 -5.70
C LEU A 415 17.38 -7.03 -5.93
N GLN A 416 17.50 -6.04 -5.05
CA GLN A 416 18.49 -4.98 -5.15
C GLN A 416 19.25 -4.84 -3.82
N ALA A 417 20.58 -4.82 -3.89
CA ALA A 417 21.42 -4.51 -2.75
C ALA A 417 21.52 -2.98 -2.55
N SER A 418 21.80 -2.56 -1.33
CA SER A 418 22.17 -1.19 -0.98
C SER A 418 23.66 -1.13 -0.66
N ALA A 419 24.32 -0.02 -1.02
CA ALA A 419 25.73 0.21 -0.70
C ALA A 419 26.05 0.13 0.81
N GLY A 420 25.04 0.34 1.67
CA GLY A 420 25.16 0.17 3.12
C GLY A 420 25.08 -1.29 3.61
N GLY A 421 25.06 -2.28 2.71
CA GLY A 421 24.93 -3.71 3.04
C GLY A 421 23.49 -4.19 3.28
N GLY A 422 22.51 -3.31 3.07
CA GLY A 422 21.08 -3.64 3.10
C GLY A 422 20.59 -4.20 1.78
N ALA A 423 19.31 -4.52 1.69
CA ALA A 423 18.70 -4.98 0.44
C ALA A 423 17.19 -4.75 0.40
N VAL A 424 16.63 -4.74 -0.80
CA VAL A 424 15.21 -4.70 -1.06
C VAL A 424 14.84 -5.87 -1.97
N PHE A 425 13.86 -6.67 -1.56
CA PHE A 425 13.17 -7.62 -2.43
C PHE A 425 11.76 -7.10 -2.71
N CYS A 426 11.39 -7.01 -3.99
CA CYS A 426 10.13 -6.45 -4.45
C CYS A 426 9.39 -7.46 -5.33
N THR A 427 8.08 -7.56 -5.15
CA THR A 427 7.20 -8.41 -5.97
C THR A 427 6.50 -7.61 -7.07
N GLY A 428 6.29 -6.32 -6.84
CA GLY A 428 5.69 -5.37 -7.77
C GLY A 428 4.23 -5.64 -8.11
N SER A 429 3.47 -6.22 -7.18
CA SER A 429 2.07 -6.58 -7.37
C SER A 429 1.30 -6.62 -6.05
N ILE A 430 0.13 -5.98 -6.03
CA ILE A 430 -0.80 -6.08 -4.89
C ILE A 430 -1.30 -7.53 -4.72
N ALA A 431 -1.50 -8.23 -5.84
CA ALA A 431 -2.03 -9.59 -5.82
C ALA A 431 -1.07 -10.64 -5.23
N TRP A 432 0.20 -10.32 -4.94
CA TRP A 432 1.18 -11.28 -4.44
C TRP A 432 0.72 -11.98 -3.15
N VAL A 433 0.17 -11.21 -2.20
CA VAL A 433 -0.36 -11.77 -0.94
C VAL A 433 -1.52 -12.74 -1.16
N GLY A 434 -2.21 -12.66 -2.31
CA GLY A 434 -3.22 -13.62 -2.73
C GLY A 434 -2.66 -15.04 -2.92
N GLY A 435 -1.37 -15.17 -3.26
CA GLY A 435 -0.66 -16.45 -3.33
C GLY A 435 -0.32 -17.05 -1.97
N LEU A 436 -0.32 -16.24 -0.91
CA LEU A 436 0.03 -16.69 0.45
C LEU A 436 -1.13 -17.39 1.18
N ALA A 437 -2.36 -17.20 0.69
CA ALA A 437 -3.57 -17.75 1.28
C ALA A 437 -3.48 -19.27 1.52
N ALA A 438 -4.02 -19.73 2.66
CA ALA A 438 -4.09 -21.17 2.99
C ALA A 438 -4.84 -22.00 1.94
N VAL A 439 -5.91 -21.44 1.39
CA VAL A 439 -6.77 -22.09 0.40
C VAL A 439 -6.77 -21.24 -0.87
N GLY A 440 -6.46 -21.85 -2.00
CA GLY A 440 -6.38 -21.16 -3.30
C GLY A 440 -5.14 -20.29 -3.50
N GLY A 441 -4.17 -20.34 -2.58
CA GLY A 441 -2.85 -19.74 -2.76
C GLY A 441 -1.93 -20.55 -3.68
N ASP A 442 -0.78 -19.98 -4.03
CA ASP A 442 0.22 -20.57 -4.91
C ASP A 442 1.42 -21.09 -4.10
N PRO A 443 1.75 -22.39 -4.20
CA PRO A 443 2.82 -23.00 -3.40
C PRO A 443 4.21 -22.46 -3.75
N HIS A 444 4.44 -22.02 -4.99
CA HIS A 444 5.72 -21.43 -5.40
C HIS A 444 5.89 -20.03 -4.83
N VAL A 445 4.85 -19.20 -4.82
CA VAL A 445 4.86 -17.88 -4.18
C VAL A 445 5.11 -17.99 -2.67
N GLN A 446 4.46 -18.94 -1.99
CA GLN A 446 4.72 -19.22 -0.57
C GLN A 446 6.18 -19.64 -0.34
N ARG A 447 6.71 -20.53 -1.19
CA ARG A 447 8.09 -21.00 -1.09
C ARG A 447 9.10 -19.88 -1.34
N ILE A 448 8.93 -19.07 -2.39
CA ILE A 448 9.78 -17.93 -2.72
C ILE A 448 9.79 -16.92 -1.56
N THR A 449 8.61 -16.55 -1.06
CA THR A 449 8.48 -15.61 0.07
C THR A 449 9.21 -16.13 1.30
N ARG A 450 9.08 -17.43 1.62
CA ARG A 450 9.81 -18.07 2.72
C ARG A 450 11.33 -18.08 2.51
N ASN A 451 11.79 -18.38 1.30
CA ASN A 451 13.22 -18.43 0.98
C ASN A 451 13.87 -17.06 1.18
N VAL A 452 13.24 -16.01 0.63
CA VAL A 452 13.71 -14.62 0.79
C VAL A 452 13.71 -14.23 2.26
N LEU A 453 12.62 -14.50 2.98
CA LEU A 453 12.51 -14.14 4.38
C LEU A 453 13.58 -14.84 5.24
N THR A 454 13.77 -16.13 5.03
CA THR A 454 14.80 -16.93 5.72
C THR A 454 16.18 -16.33 5.46
N ARG A 455 16.49 -16.03 4.20
CA ARG A 455 17.78 -15.44 3.83
C ARG A 455 17.97 -14.04 4.40
N PHE A 456 16.90 -13.25 4.48
CA PHE A 456 16.96 -11.89 5.00
C PHE A 456 17.12 -11.89 6.52
N LEU A 457 16.57 -12.85 7.24
CA LEU A 457 16.78 -13.04 8.69
C LEU A 457 18.18 -13.57 9.03
N ASP A 458 18.84 -14.28 8.12
CA ASP A 458 20.21 -14.78 8.31
C ASP A 458 21.22 -13.63 8.49
N PRO A 459 22.04 -13.60 9.56
CA PRO A 459 23.06 -12.57 9.76
C PRO A 459 24.16 -12.52 8.71
N ALA A 460 24.37 -13.58 7.91
CA ALA A 460 25.37 -13.60 6.86
C ALA A 460 25.18 -12.45 5.85
N PRO A 461 26.25 -11.74 5.45
CA PRO A 461 26.21 -10.68 4.45
C PRO A 461 25.54 -11.12 3.15
N LEU A 462 24.76 -10.26 2.50
CA LEU A 462 24.13 -10.54 1.21
C LEU A 462 25.12 -10.25 0.08
N GLU A 463 25.61 -11.28 -0.59
CA GLU A 463 26.49 -11.15 -1.77
C GLU A 463 25.67 -10.91 -3.04
N VAL A 464 24.87 -9.85 -3.09
CA VAL A 464 23.90 -9.62 -4.19
C VAL A 464 24.46 -8.69 -5.28
N GLU A 465 25.76 -8.37 -5.23
CA GLU A 465 26.39 -7.55 -6.27
C GLU A 465 26.49 -8.32 -7.59
N ARG A 466 26.04 -7.70 -8.69
CA ARG A 466 26.60 -8.05 -10.00
C ARG A 466 28.04 -7.56 -9.94
N GLY A 467 29.02 -8.46 -10.08
CA GLY A 467 30.40 -8.03 -10.36
C GLY A 467 30.38 -7.02 -11.50
N GLU A 468 31.29 -6.04 -11.47
CA GLU A 468 31.40 -5.02 -12.52
C GLU A 468 31.35 -5.71 -13.90
N ALA A 469 30.41 -5.28 -14.74
CA ALA A 469 30.35 -5.78 -16.11
C ALA A 469 31.58 -5.25 -16.86
N ASP A 470 32.52 -6.16 -17.17
CA ASP A 470 33.69 -5.90 -18.02
C ASP A 470 33.30 -5.32 -19.41
#